data_AF-A0A2T0X0M3-F1
#
_entry.id   AF-A0A2T0X0M3-F1
#
_cell.length_a   1.000
_cell.length_b   1.000
_cell.length_c   1.000
_cell.angle_alpha   90.00
_cell.angle_beta   90.00
_cell.angle_gamma   90.00
#
_symmetry.space_group_name_H-M   'P 1'
#
loop_
_entity.id
_entity.type
_entity.pdbx_description
1 polymer ?
#
loop_
_entity_poly.entity_id
_entity_poly.type
_entity_poly.pdbx_seq_one_letter_code
_entity_poly.pdbx_strand_id
1 'polypeptide(L)'
;MAYLIFAGIVMGLGGTIVMDLWALALNRITGAPLPNWAFVGRWVAHVAKGKVFHDDIAQATPAQGELTIGWVFHYAVGVIYGIFFAMIAGAAWLAMPSFVPVWIYALVTIAAGWFLLHPGLGLGWALSKTPTPWKSRGLGLVAHTWFGLGMWIGALAV
;
A
#
# COMPACT_ATOMS: atom_id res chain seq x y z
N MET A 1 22.18 12.05 -0.37
CA MET A 1 21.21 11.68 0.69
C MET A 1 19.91 12.47 0.57
N ALA A 2 19.91 13.80 0.73
CA ALA A 2 18.70 14.61 0.63
C ALA A 2 17.93 14.42 -0.70
N TYR A 3 18.63 14.37 -1.83
CA TYR A 3 18.02 14.08 -3.14
C TYR A 3 17.29 12.73 -3.18
N LEU A 4 17.89 11.67 -2.62
CA LEU A 4 17.28 10.33 -2.61
C LEU A 4 16.01 10.29 -1.74
N ILE A 5 16.00 11.02 -0.63
CA ILE A 5 14.82 11.17 0.22
C ILE A 5 13.72 11.91 -0.54
N PHE A 6 14.05 13.03 -1.18
CA PHE A 6 13.10 13.79 -1.99
C PHE A 6 12.51 12.97 -3.14
N ALA A 7 13.38 12.34 -3.94
CA ALA A 7 12.97 11.45 -5.03
C ALA A 7 12.08 10.31 -4.50
N GLY A 8 12.48 9.68 -3.39
CA GLY A 8 11.71 8.64 -2.74
C GLY A 8 10.33 9.08 -2.27
N ILE A 9 10.18 10.31 -1.74
CA ILE A 9 8.87 10.88 -1.38
C ILE A 9 8.00 11.01 -2.63
N VAL A 10 8.52 11.59 -3.72
CA VAL A 10 7.78 11.76 -4.98
C VAL A 10 7.37 10.42 -5.56
N MET A 11 8.28 9.44 -5.59
CA MET A 11 8.01 8.07 -6.02
C MET A 11 6.92 7.41 -5.18
N GLY A 12 7.00 7.49 -3.85
CA GLY A 12 6.04 6.89 -2.95
C GLY A 12 4.63 7.49 -3.11
N LEU A 13 4.54 8.83 -3.19
CA LEU A 13 3.28 9.53 -3.46
C LEU A 13 2.71 9.14 -4.83
N GLY A 14 3.53 9.16 -5.88
CA GLY A 14 3.13 8.78 -7.24
C GLY A 14 2.61 7.34 -7.30
N GLY A 15 3.30 6.41 -6.63
CA GLY A 15 2.87 5.02 -6.49
C GLY A 15 1.49 4.92 -5.84
N THR A 16 1.31 5.55 -4.68
CA THR A 16 0.06 5.50 -3.92
C THR A 16 -1.10 6.08 -4.72
N ILE A 17 -0.90 7.24 -5.36
CA ILE A 17 -1.93 7.90 -6.19
C ILE A 17 -2.34 6.98 -7.35
N VAL A 18 -1.39 6.42 -8.10
CA VAL A 18 -1.71 5.56 -9.25
C VAL A 18 -2.42 4.28 -8.80
N MET A 19 -2.06 3.72 -7.64
CA MET A 19 -2.77 2.58 -7.05
C MET A 19 -4.21 2.93 -6.68
N ASP A 20 -4.45 4.10 -6.10
CA ASP A 20 -5.80 4.57 -5.73
C ASP A 20 -6.66 4.83 -6.98
N LEU A 21 -6.07 5.45 -8.01
CA LEU A 21 -6.73 5.63 -9.31
C LEU A 21 -7.09 4.29 -9.95
N TRP A 22 -6.22 3.29 -9.84
CA TRP A 22 -6.54 1.93 -10.27
C TRP A 22 -7.70 1.33 -9.46
N ALA A 23 -7.74 1.50 -8.14
CA ALA A 23 -8.84 1.02 -7.32
C ALA A 23 -10.19 1.65 -7.73
N LEU A 24 -10.19 2.95 -8.05
CA LEU A 24 -11.36 3.65 -8.60
C LEU A 24 -11.76 3.11 -9.97
N ALA A 25 -10.80 2.86 -10.86
CA ALA A 25 -11.07 2.28 -12.19
C ALA A 25 -11.65 0.86 -12.06
N LEU A 26 -11.05 0.02 -11.22
CA LEU A 26 -11.52 -1.34 -10.97
C LEU A 26 -12.95 -1.35 -10.41
N ASN A 27 -13.25 -0.46 -9.46
CA ASN A 27 -14.60 -0.28 -8.93
C ASN A 27 -15.59 0.11 -10.03
N ARG A 28 -15.25 1.07 -10.89
CA ARG A 28 -16.13 1.50 -11.99
C ARG A 28 -16.35 0.42 -13.06
N ILE A 29 -15.32 -0.37 -13.37
CA ILE A 29 -15.38 -1.39 -14.43
C ILE A 29 -16.07 -2.66 -13.96
N THR A 30 -15.87 -3.06 -12.69
CA THR A 30 -16.27 -4.39 -12.20
C THR A 30 -17.25 -4.36 -11.03
N GLY A 31 -17.50 -3.20 -10.43
CA GLY A 31 -18.28 -3.07 -9.19
C GLY A 31 -17.55 -3.56 -7.93
N ALA A 32 -16.26 -3.91 -8.01
CA ALA A 32 -15.49 -4.35 -6.86
C ALA A 32 -15.47 -3.26 -5.76
N PRO A 33 -15.63 -3.62 -4.47
CA PRO A 33 -15.64 -2.63 -3.40
C PRO A 33 -14.30 -1.90 -3.29
N LEU A 34 -14.36 -0.61 -2.95
CA LEU A 34 -13.17 0.19 -2.66
C LEU A 34 -12.52 -0.24 -1.33
N PRO A 35 -11.20 -0.04 -1.16
CA PRO A 35 -10.55 -0.21 0.12
C PRO A 35 -11.22 0.63 1.21
N ASN A 36 -11.48 0.01 2.37
CA ASN A 36 -12.04 0.71 3.52
C ASN A 36 -10.93 1.25 4.42
N TRP A 37 -10.50 2.48 4.16
CA TRP A 37 -9.45 3.12 4.96
C TRP A 37 -9.86 3.39 6.41
N ALA A 38 -11.16 3.49 6.73
CA ALA A 38 -11.60 3.60 8.11
C ALA A 38 -11.21 2.36 8.94
N PHE A 39 -11.29 1.16 8.35
CA PHE A 39 -10.85 -0.07 9.03
C PHE A 39 -9.34 -0.10 9.23
N VAL A 40 -8.57 0.41 8.27
CA VAL A 40 -7.11 0.54 8.42
C VAL A 40 -6.76 1.52 9.54
N GLY A 41 -7.40 2.69 9.61
CA GLY A 41 -7.14 3.63 10.69
C GLY A 41 -7.64 3.15 12.05
N ARG A 42 -8.74 2.39 12.09
CA ARG A 42 -9.16 1.67 13.31
C ARG A 42 -8.07 0.72 13.76
N TRP A 43 -7.53 -0.08 12.84
CA TRP A 43 -6.42 -0.99 13.13
C TRP A 43 -5.20 -0.26 13.68
N VAL A 44 -4.77 0.85 13.05
CA VAL A 44 -3.65 1.69 13.55
C VAL A 44 -3.90 2.17 14.98
N ALA A 45 -5.11 2.66 15.29
CA ALA A 45 -5.47 3.14 16.63
C ALA A 45 -5.45 2.03 17.69
N HIS A 46 -5.78 0.78 17.32
CA HIS A 46 -5.69 -0.38 18.22
C HIS A 46 -4.27 -0.92 18.37
N VAL A 47 -3.45 -0.86 17.30
CA VAL A 47 -2.02 -1.17 17.36
C VAL A 47 -1.31 -0.26 18.36
N ALA A 48 -1.63 1.04 18.38
CA ALA A 48 -1.10 1.99 19.36
C ALA A 48 -1.46 1.64 20.82
N LYS A 49 -2.46 0.75 21.03
CA LYS A 49 -2.90 0.24 22.33
C LYS A 49 -2.45 -1.22 22.56
N GLY A 50 -1.58 -1.76 21.71
CA GLY A 50 -1.00 -3.09 21.84
C GLY A 50 -1.82 -4.22 21.19
N LYS A 51 -2.94 -3.93 20.52
CA LYS A 51 -3.74 -4.95 19.82
C LYS A 51 -3.48 -4.91 18.31
N VAL A 52 -2.67 -5.87 17.85
CA VAL A 52 -2.29 -5.97 16.43
C VAL A 52 -3.26 -6.84 15.64
N PHE A 53 -3.70 -7.97 16.18
CA PHE A 53 -4.56 -8.93 15.48
C PHE A 53 -6.01 -8.88 15.99
N HIS A 54 -6.96 -8.97 15.07
CA HIS A 54 -8.39 -8.94 15.33
C HIS A 54 -9.06 -10.13 14.65
N ASP A 55 -10.15 -10.64 15.22
CA ASP A 55 -10.98 -11.65 14.54
C ASP A 55 -11.80 -11.02 13.42
N ASP A 56 -12.36 -9.84 13.69
CA ASP A 56 -13.03 -8.96 12.73
C ASP A 56 -12.85 -7.51 13.16
N ILE A 57 -12.13 -6.71 12.36
CA ILE A 57 -11.91 -5.29 12.64
C ILE A 57 -13.22 -4.48 12.63
N ALA A 58 -14.26 -4.94 11.91
CA ALA A 58 -15.55 -4.27 11.87
C ALA A 58 -16.25 -4.27 13.24
N GLN A 59 -15.97 -5.27 14.09
CA GLN A 59 -16.50 -5.38 15.46
C GLN A 59 -15.63 -4.68 16.50
N ALA A 60 -14.41 -4.27 16.15
CA ALA A 60 -13.56 -3.51 17.07
C ALA A 60 -14.16 -2.12 17.34
N THR A 61 -13.98 -1.61 18.56
CA THR A 61 -14.45 -0.28 18.94
C THR A 61 -13.92 0.77 17.94
N PRO A 62 -14.80 1.58 17.31
CA PRO A 62 -14.39 2.61 16.38
C PRO A 62 -13.42 3.60 17.03
N ALA A 63 -12.47 4.11 16.25
CA ALA A 63 -11.57 5.17 16.69
C ALA A 63 -12.02 6.53 16.13
N GLN A 64 -11.89 7.58 16.94
CA GLN A 64 -12.17 8.94 16.48
C GLN A 64 -11.23 9.28 15.31
N GLY A 65 -11.80 9.71 14.18
CA GLY A 65 -11.03 10.05 12.99
C GLY A 65 -10.41 8.86 12.26
N GLU A 66 -10.92 7.63 12.46
CA GLU A 66 -10.34 6.42 11.86
C GLU A 66 -10.18 6.48 10.34
N LEU A 67 -11.08 7.17 9.62
CA LEU A 67 -10.92 7.36 8.17
C LEU A 67 -9.68 8.19 7.83
N THR A 68 -9.48 9.32 8.51
CA THR A 68 -8.32 10.20 8.30
C THR A 68 -7.02 9.48 8.67
N ILE A 69 -7.00 8.76 9.80
CA ILE A 69 -5.84 7.98 10.23
C ILE A 69 -5.48 6.94 9.15
N GLY A 70 -6.48 6.24 8.60
CA GLY A 70 -6.26 5.24 7.57
C GLY A 70 -5.64 5.81 6.30
N TRP A 71 -6.16 6.94 5.81
CA TRP A 71 -5.59 7.63 4.64
C TRP A 71 -4.17 8.12 4.89
N VAL A 72 -3.91 8.74 6.04
CA VAL A 72 -2.56 9.20 6.40
C VAL A 72 -1.60 8.02 6.48
N PHE A 73 -2.00 6.92 7.12
CA PHE A 73 -1.18 5.73 7.22
C PHE A 73 -0.87 5.12 5.85
N HIS A 74 -1.87 5.02 4.97
CA HIS A 74 -1.71 4.54 3.59
C HIS A 74 -0.65 5.33 2.81
N TYR A 75 -0.75 6.67 2.82
CA TYR A 75 0.23 7.53 2.14
C TYR A 75 1.60 7.52 2.82
N ALA A 76 1.65 7.44 4.15
CA ALA A 76 2.91 7.33 4.89
C ALA A 76 3.67 6.05 4.53
N VAL A 77 2.98 4.91 4.47
CA VAL A 77 3.59 3.62 4.05
C VAL A 77 4.10 3.70 2.61
N GLY A 78 3.33 4.29 1.69
CA GLY A 78 3.76 4.52 0.31
C GLY A 78 5.04 5.36 0.22
N VAL A 79 5.10 6.48 0.96
CA VAL A 79 6.30 7.34 1.05
C VAL A 79 7.49 6.59 1.63
N ILE A 80 7.31 5.82 2.70
CA ILE A 80 8.37 5.00 3.29
C ILE A 80 8.93 4.00 2.28
N TYR A 81 8.07 3.33 1.51
CA TYR A 81 8.50 2.42 0.45
C TYR A 81 9.25 3.14 -0.67
N GLY A 82 8.79 4.32 -1.09
CA GLY A 82 9.50 5.13 -2.08
C GLY A 82 10.90 5.54 -1.62
N ILE A 83 11.03 6.02 -0.38
CA ILE A 83 12.33 6.36 0.22
C ILE A 83 13.23 5.12 0.30
N PHE A 84 12.74 3.99 0.80
CA PHE A 84 13.55 2.78 0.89
C PHE A 84 14.01 2.29 -0.48
N PHE A 85 13.15 2.30 -1.49
CA PHE A 85 13.56 1.92 -2.83
C PHE A 85 14.64 2.88 -3.38
N ALA A 86 14.43 4.19 -3.30
CA ALA A 86 15.40 5.18 -3.78
C ALA A 86 16.77 5.04 -3.08
N MET A 87 16.77 4.69 -1.80
CA MET A 87 17.98 4.42 -1.02
C MET A 87 18.70 3.14 -1.44
N ILE A 88 17.97 2.06 -1.74
CA ILE A 88 18.53 0.78 -2.20
C ILE A 88 19.03 0.89 -3.63
N ALA A 89 18.25 1.51 -4.53
CA ALA A 89 18.55 1.63 -5.95
C ALA A 89 19.68 2.65 -6.21
N GLY A 90 19.75 3.70 -5.39
CA GLY A 90 20.80 4.71 -5.44
C GLY A 90 20.67 5.69 -6.62
N ALA A 91 21.56 6.68 -6.63
CA ALA A 91 21.54 7.77 -7.60
C ALA A 91 21.76 7.30 -9.05
N ALA A 92 22.55 6.24 -9.24
CA ALA A 92 22.82 5.70 -10.58
C ALA A 92 21.56 5.12 -11.23
N TRP A 93 20.71 4.44 -10.47
CA TRP A 93 19.42 3.96 -10.99
C TRP A 93 18.46 5.13 -11.24
N LEU A 94 18.40 6.13 -10.35
CA LEU A 94 17.54 7.31 -10.55
C LEU A 94 17.94 8.14 -11.78
N ALA A 95 19.22 8.16 -12.16
CA ALA A 95 19.66 8.85 -13.38
C ALA A 95 19.12 8.19 -14.67
N MET A 96 18.79 6.90 -14.63
CA MET A 96 18.21 6.15 -15.75
C MET A 96 17.22 5.10 -15.21
N PRO A 97 16.04 5.52 -14.73
CA PRO A 97 15.14 4.66 -13.98
C PRO A 97 14.51 3.62 -14.91
N SER A 98 14.93 2.36 -14.76
CA SER A 98 14.34 1.23 -15.46
C SER A 98 13.16 0.66 -14.67
N PHE A 99 12.10 0.20 -15.35
CA PHE A 99 10.86 -0.22 -14.68
C PHE A 99 10.98 -1.52 -13.86
N VAL A 100 11.75 -2.50 -14.34
CA VAL A 100 11.74 -3.87 -13.77
C VAL A 100 12.15 -3.91 -12.29
N PRO A 101 13.23 -3.24 -11.82
CA PRO A 101 13.61 -3.29 -10.40
C PRO A 101 12.53 -2.71 -9.46
N VAL A 102 11.93 -1.58 -9.82
CA VAL A 102 10.90 -0.94 -8.99
C VAL A 102 9.58 -1.73 -9.02
N TRP A 103 9.27 -2.39 -10.13
CA TRP A 103 8.12 -3.28 -10.22
C TRP A 103 8.27 -4.52 -9.33
N ILE A 104 9.43 -5.20 -9.36
CA ILE A 104 9.70 -6.33 -8.46
C ILE A 104 9.61 -5.88 -7.00
N TYR A 105 10.21 -4.74 -6.68
CA TYR A 105 10.12 -4.15 -5.34
C TYR A 105 8.66 -3.93 -4.92
N ALA A 106 7.84 -3.32 -5.79
CA ALA A 106 6.42 -3.10 -5.53
C ALA A 106 5.65 -4.42 -5.33
N LEU A 107 5.99 -5.50 -6.05
CA LEU A 107 5.39 -6.81 -5.79
C LEU A 107 5.80 -7.39 -4.44
N VAL A 108 7.01 -7.11 -3.94
CA VAL A 108 7.46 -7.58 -2.62
C VAL A 108 6.74 -6.83 -1.49
N THR A 109 6.46 -5.52 -1.65
CA THR A 109 5.81 -4.73 -0.59
C THR A 109 4.40 -5.20 -0.23
N ILE A 110 3.74 -5.98 -1.10
CA ILE A 110 2.46 -6.64 -0.79
C ILE A 110 2.54 -7.57 0.43
N ALA A 111 3.74 -8.07 0.77
CA ALA A 111 3.96 -8.93 1.91
C ALA A 111 3.50 -8.28 3.22
N ALA A 112 3.67 -6.95 3.38
CA ALA A 112 3.16 -6.24 4.56
C ALA A 112 1.62 -6.30 4.63
N GLY A 113 0.96 -6.17 3.48
CA GLY A 113 -0.49 -6.38 3.38
C GLY A 113 -0.88 -7.81 3.77
N TRP A 114 -0.29 -8.80 3.10
CA TRP A 114 -0.65 -10.21 3.27
C TRP A 114 -0.34 -10.80 4.65
N PHE A 115 0.75 -10.39 5.28
CA PHE A 115 1.28 -11.07 6.47
C PHE A 115 1.25 -10.20 7.74
N LEU A 116 0.86 -8.93 7.65
CA LEU A 116 0.65 -8.08 8.82
C LEU A 116 -0.75 -7.46 8.82
N LEU A 117 -1.07 -6.66 7.80
CA LEU A 117 -2.32 -5.89 7.78
C LEU A 117 -3.56 -6.79 7.67
N HIS A 118 -3.62 -7.70 6.70
CA HIS A 118 -4.80 -8.55 6.49
C HIS A 118 -5.11 -9.48 7.68
N PRO A 119 -4.13 -10.17 8.30
CA PRO A 119 -4.35 -10.83 9.59
C PRO A 119 -4.78 -9.83 10.68
N GLY A 120 -4.17 -8.64 10.69
CA GLY A 120 -4.50 -7.55 11.61
C GLY A 120 -5.96 -7.11 11.56
N LEU A 121 -6.55 -7.14 10.36
CA LEU A 121 -7.95 -6.79 10.10
C LEU A 121 -8.92 -7.97 10.31
N GLY A 122 -8.43 -9.18 10.56
CA GLY A 122 -9.26 -10.39 10.65
C GLY A 122 -9.55 -11.08 9.31
N LEU A 123 -8.91 -10.63 8.22
CA LEU A 123 -9.06 -11.21 6.87
C LEU A 123 -8.20 -12.47 6.66
N GLY A 124 -7.39 -12.83 7.66
CA GLY A 124 -6.50 -14.00 7.63
C GLY A 124 -5.19 -13.78 6.88
N TRP A 125 -4.28 -14.75 7.03
CA TRP A 125 -2.97 -14.77 6.36
C TRP A 125 -3.16 -14.80 4.84
N ALA A 126 -2.61 -13.79 4.17
CA ALA A 126 -2.81 -13.55 2.75
C ALA A 126 -4.29 -13.65 2.34
N LEU A 127 -5.18 -12.98 3.07
CA LEU A 127 -6.63 -12.95 2.79
C LEU A 127 -7.32 -14.31 2.86
N SER A 128 -6.78 -15.28 3.62
CA SER A 128 -7.30 -16.65 3.67
C SER A 128 -8.75 -16.78 4.17
N LYS A 129 -9.27 -15.78 4.88
CA LYS A 129 -10.66 -15.76 5.40
C LYS A 129 -11.63 -14.99 4.49
N THR A 130 -11.21 -14.47 3.34
CA THR A 130 -12.14 -13.82 2.39
C THR A 130 -12.90 -14.85 1.55
N PRO A 131 -14.07 -14.50 0.96
CA PRO A 131 -14.85 -15.45 0.16
C PRO A 131 -14.13 -15.99 -1.08
N THR A 132 -13.17 -15.24 -1.65
CA THR A 132 -12.42 -15.63 -2.86
C THR A 132 -10.92 -15.31 -2.75
N PRO A 133 -10.16 -16.00 -1.87
CA PRO A 133 -8.78 -15.61 -1.50
C PRO A 133 -7.82 -15.47 -2.68
N TRP A 134 -7.82 -16.41 -3.63
CA TRP A 134 -6.92 -16.36 -4.80
C TRP A 134 -7.24 -15.21 -5.73
N LYS A 135 -8.53 -14.86 -5.90
CA LYS A 135 -8.94 -13.67 -6.64
C LYS A 135 -8.45 -12.41 -5.94
N SER A 136 -8.66 -12.30 -4.63
CA SER A 136 -8.22 -11.13 -3.87
C SER A 136 -6.69 -10.97 -3.85
N ARG A 137 -5.93 -12.08 -3.78
CA ARG A 137 -4.46 -12.08 -3.93
C ARG A 137 -4.03 -11.58 -5.31
N GLY A 138 -4.64 -12.10 -6.38
CA GLY A 138 -4.38 -11.66 -7.75
C GLY A 138 -4.66 -10.16 -7.93
N LEU A 139 -5.81 -9.68 -7.45
CA LEU A 139 -6.14 -8.25 -7.48
C LEU A 139 -5.15 -7.40 -6.66
N GLY A 140 -4.65 -7.93 -5.54
CA GLY A 140 -3.59 -7.27 -4.76
C GLY A 140 -2.29 -7.12 -5.54
N LEU A 141 -1.85 -8.16 -6.27
CA LEU A 141 -0.66 -8.11 -7.12
C LEU A 141 -0.85 -7.14 -8.29
N VAL A 142 -2.05 -7.09 -8.87
CA VAL A 142 -2.38 -6.10 -9.91
C VAL A 142 -2.31 -4.69 -9.33
N ALA A 143 -2.90 -4.44 -8.16
CA ALA A 143 -2.79 -3.14 -7.50
C ALA A 143 -1.34 -2.74 -7.22
N HIS A 144 -0.49 -3.66 -6.79
CA HIS A 144 0.95 -3.39 -6.57
C HIS A 144 1.73 -3.21 -7.88
N THR A 145 1.24 -3.74 -9.00
CA THR A 145 1.78 -3.41 -10.32
C THR A 145 1.50 -1.94 -10.67
N TRP A 146 0.30 -1.44 -10.39
CA TRP A 146 -0.05 -0.02 -10.54
C TRP A 146 0.72 0.88 -9.57
N PHE A 147 0.95 0.42 -8.33
CA PHE A 147 1.85 1.10 -7.39
C PHE A 147 3.26 1.22 -7.95
N GLY A 148 3.84 0.12 -8.46
CA GLY A 148 5.16 0.13 -9.11
C GLY A 148 5.23 1.06 -10.33
N LEU A 149 4.17 1.10 -11.15
CA LEU A 149 4.05 2.04 -12.27
C LEU A 149 4.08 3.49 -11.80
N GLY A 150 3.31 3.84 -10.76
CA GLY A 150 3.30 5.19 -10.19
C GLY A 150 4.65 5.57 -9.56
N MET A 151 5.32 4.64 -8.89
CA MET A 151 6.68 4.86 -8.38
C MET A 151 7.66 5.15 -9.51
N TRP A 152 7.59 4.40 -10.61
CA TRP A 152 8.45 4.62 -11.77
C TRP A 152 8.18 5.96 -12.45
N ILE A 153 6.91 6.35 -12.61
CA ILE A 153 6.53 7.68 -13.11
C ILE A 153 7.09 8.78 -12.20
N GLY A 154 7.00 8.59 -10.87
CA GLY A 154 7.59 9.52 -9.90
C GLY A 154 9.11 9.62 -10.05
N ALA A 155 9.80 8.51 -10.32
CA ALA A 155 11.25 8.51 -10.57
C ALA A 155 11.64 9.23 -11.87
N LEU A 156 10.81 9.13 -12.91
CA LEU A 156 11.01 9.86 -14.18
C LEU A 156 10.80 11.38 -14.04
N ALA A 157 10.12 11.83 -12.99
CA ALA A 157 9.77 13.22 -12.77
C ALA A 157 10.77 13.99 -11.89
N VAL A 158 11.85 13.35 -11.43
CA VAL A 158 12.84 13.89 -10.47
C VAL A 158 14.28 13.73 -10.93
#